data_AF-A0A7S4LML5-F1
#
_entry.id   AF-A0A7S4LML5-F1
#
_cell.length_a   1.000
_cell.length_b   1.000
_cell.length_c   1.000
_cell.angle_alpha   90.00
_cell.angle_beta   90.00
_cell.angle_gamma   90.00
#
_symmetry.space_group_name_H-M   'P 1'
#
loop_
_entity.id
_entity.type
_entity.pdbx_description
1 polymer ?
#
loop_
_entity_poly.entity_id
_entity_poly.type
_entity_poly.pdbx_seq_one_letter_code
_entity_poly.pdbx_strand_id
1 'polypeptide(L)'
;YLLEKTRVTTHAEGERSYHIFYQLLAGADTQQRDRYRLHDPEAFPWLFHGIPLREQRPEQDAVQFHATMRALADLRIAPALTSDLLDTVAGVMHLQSLPVSSDAEGHARYADEALRRLRFVAELWRVDGE
;
A
#
# COMPACT_ATOMS: atom_id res chain seq x y z
N TYR A 1 -14.42 -10.02 -17.54
CA TYR A 1 -13.07 -9.46 -17.31
C TYR A 1 -12.40 -10.19 -16.15
N LEU A 2 -11.10 -10.52 -16.27
CA LEU A 2 -10.32 -11.33 -15.33
C LEU A 2 -9.30 -10.44 -14.60
N LEU A 3 -9.58 -10.08 -13.35
CA LEU A 3 -8.63 -9.37 -12.48
C LEU A 3 -7.71 -10.40 -11.81
N GLU A 4 -6.40 -10.22 -11.94
CA GLU A 4 -5.38 -11.07 -11.31
C GLU A 4 -5.21 -10.71 -9.82
N LYS A 5 -6.20 -11.08 -8.99
CA LYS A 5 -6.19 -10.79 -7.53
C LYS A 5 -4.92 -11.27 -6.81
N THR A 6 -4.35 -12.38 -7.28
CA THR A 6 -3.11 -12.96 -6.74
C THR A 6 -1.91 -12.02 -6.86
N ARG A 7 -1.90 -11.08 -7.81
CA ARG A 7 -0.79 -10.12 -8.00
C ARG A 7 -0.61 -9.14 -6.82
N VAL A 8 -1.66 -8.96 -6.01
CA VAL A 8 -1.57 -8.17 -4.77
C VAL A 8 -0.75 -8.92 -3.71
N THR A 9 -0.93 -10.23 -3.61
CA THR A 9 -0.30 -11.05 -2.56
C THR A 9 1.03 -11.64 -2.97
N THR A 10 1.20 -11.94 -4.26
CA THR A 10 2.35 -12.65 -4.82
C THR A 10 2.61 -12.19 -6.25
N HIS A 11 3.85 -11.87 -6.57
CA HIS A 11 4.31 -11.60 -7.94
C HIS A 11 5.65 -12.29 -8.15
N ALA A 12 6.01 -12.57 -9.41
CA ALA A 12 7.28 -13.21 -9.72
C ALA A 12 8.46 -12.32 -9.33
N GLU A 13 9.60 -12.94 -9.01
CA GLU A 13 10.84 -12.23 -8.72
C GLU A 13 11.20 -11.30 -9.90
N GLY A 14 11.41 -10.01 -9.61
CA GLY A 14 11.71 -9.01 -10.62
C GLY A 14 10.49 -8.39 -11.31
N GLU A 15 9.28 -8.86 -11.01
CA GLU A 15 8.05 -8.21 -11.47
C GLU A 15 7.53 -7.19 -10.45
N ARG A 16 6.82 -6.18 -10.94
CA ARG A 16 6.06 -5.24 -10.11
C ARG A 16 4.64 -5.77 -9.84
N SER A 17 4.09 -5.41 -8.68
CA SER A 17 2.65 -5.47 -8.43
C SER A 17 1.92 -4.34 -9.19
N TYR A 18 0.68 -4.01 -8.82
CA TYR A 18 -0.07 -2.91 -9.42
C TYR A 18 0.63 -1.56 -9.22
N HIS A 19 0.62 -0.72 -10.26
CA HIS A 19 1.31 0.57 -10.25
C HIS A 19 0.86 1.52 -9.13
N ILE A 20 -0.42 1.46 -8.73
CA ILE A 20 -0.98 2.38 -7.73
C ILE A 20 -0.24 2.35 -6.39
N PHE A 21 0.31 1.20 -5.98
CA PHE A 21 1.06 1.11 -4.72
C PHE A 21 2.35 1.93 -4.76
N TYR A 22 3.10 1.84 -5.86
CA TYR A 22 4.33 2.60 -6.08
C TYR A 22 4.03 4.08 -6.32
N GLN A 23 2.98 4.37 -7.09
CA GLN A 23 2.51 5.72 -7.37
C GLN A 23 2.13 6.44 -6.07
N LEU A 24 1.35 5.80 -5.19
CA LEU A 24 1.01 6.36 -3.89
C LEU A 24 2.25 6.59 -3.02
N LEU A 25 3.15 5.61 -2.93
CA LEU A 25 4.37 5.73 -2.13
C LEU A 25 5.31 6.86 -2.60
N ALA A 26 5.39 7.07 -3.92
CA ALA A 26 6.26 8.08 -4.51
C ALA A 26 5.61 9.47 -4.59
N GLY A 27 4.32 9.54 -4.95
CA GLY A 27 3.61 10.79 -5.26
C GLY A 27 2.78 11.39 -4.14
N ALA A 28 2.65 10.72 -3.00
CA ALA A 28 1.94 11.27 -1.84
C ALA A 28 2.58 12.59 -1.36
N ASP A 29 1.73 13.60 -1.16
CA ASP A 29 2.12 14.84 -0.49
C ASP A 29 2.37 14.64 1.02
N THR A 30 2.85 15.67 1.72
CA THR A 30 3.16 15.58 3.16
C THR A 30 1.95 15.16 3.99
N GLN A 31 0.76 15.72 3.71
CA GLN A 31 -0.45 15.41 4.45
C GLN A 31 -0.90 13.95 4.21
N GLN A 32 -0.80 13.48 2.97
CA GLN A 32 -1.08 12.11 2.60
C GLN A 32 -0.06 11.15 3.24
N ARG A 33 1.23 11.51 3.26
CA ARG A 33 2.27 10.69 3.93
C ARG A 33 2.02 10.54 5.42
N ASP A 34 1.64 11.64 6.09
CA ASP A 34 1.27 11.62 7.51
C ASP A 34 0.03 10.76 7.74
N ARG A 35 -1.04 10.98 6.94
CA ARG A 35 -2.30 10.21 7.02
C ARG A 35 -2.07 8.71 6.81
N TYR A 36 -1.25 8.36 5.83
CA TYR A 36 -1.03 6.98 5.39
C TYR A 36 0.20 6.32 5.99
N ARG A 37 0.95 7.01 6.86
CA ARG A 37 2.21 6.52 7.46
C ARG A 37 3.24 6.03 6.43
N LEU A 38 3.37 6.76 5.31
CA LEU A 38 4.23 6.41 4.16
C LEU A 38 5.59 7.14 4.17
N HIS A 39 6.18 7.33 5.35
CA HIS A 39 7.45 8.05 5.49
C HIS A 39 8.66 7.21 5.10
N ASP A 40 8.58 5.90 5.31
CA ASP A 40 9.67 4.98 5.09
C ASP A 40 9.29 3.95 4.00
N PRO A 41 9.86 4.05 2.79
CA PRO A 41 9.69 3.04 1.75
C PRO A 41 10.13 1.63 2.18
N GLU A 42 11.10 1.51 3.09
CA GLU A 42 11.60 0.22 3.59
C GLU A 42 10.55 -0.50 4.45
N ALA A 43 9.53 0.21 4.93
CA ALA A 43 8.37 -0.37 5.61
C ALA A 43 7.46 -1.22 4.70
N PHE A 44 7.73 -1.25 3.39
CA PHE A 44 6.98 -1.99 2.38
C PHE A 44 7.89 -2.86 1.48
N PRO A 45 8.67 -3.79 2.06
CA PRO A 45 9.68 -4.54 1.34
C PRO A 45 9.10 -5.44 0.23
N TRP A 46 7.84 -5.88 0.40
CA TRP A 46 7.14 -6.69 -0.59
C TRP A 46 6.93 -5.97 -1.93
N LEU A 47 6.91 -4.63 -1.97
CA LEU A 47 6.77 -3.89 -3.22
C LEU A 47 7.98 -4.04 -4.14
N PHE A 48 9.15 -4.27 -3.57
CA PHE A 48 10.42 -4.25 -4.28
C PHE A 48 11.07 -5.64 -4.35
N HIS A 49 10.31 -6.70 -4.06
CA HIS A 49 10.83 -8.07 -3.99
C HIS A 49 11.42 -8.51 -5.33
N GLY A 50 12.74 -8.68 -5.37
CA GLY A 50 13.47 -9.06 -6.59
C GLY A 50 13.62 -7.94 -7.62
N ILE A 51 13.16 -6.72 -7.35
CA ILE A 51 13.16 -5.61 -8.31
C ILE A 51 14.47 -4.82 -8.20
N PRO A 52 15.31 -4.78 -9.25
CA PRO A 52 16.55 -4.03 -9.21
C PRO A 52 16.32 -2.54 -8.98
N LEU A 53 17.17 -1.87 -8.19
CA LEU A 53 17.09 -0.42 -7.91
C LEU A 53 16.92 0.44 -9.17
N ARG A 54 17.62 0.08 -10.25
CA ARG A 54 17.53 0.77 -11.57
C ARG A 54 16.12 0.75 -12.20
N GLU A 55 15.25 -0.17 -11.77
CA GLU A 55 13.91 -0.36 -12.31
C GLU A 55 12.79 0.25 -11.44
N GLN A 56 13.12 0.73 -10.23
CA GLN A 56 12.15 1.24 -9.26
C GLN A 56 11.62 2.66 -9.57
N ARG A 57 12.26 3.41 -10.49
CA ARG A 57 11.82 4.67 -11.13
C ARG A 57 10.80 5.55 -10.34
N PRO A 58 11.11 5.96 -9.09
CA PRO A 58 10.16 6.64 -8.21
C PRO A 58 9.69 8.00 -8.74
N GLU A 59 10.54 8.75 -9.44
CA GLU A 59 10.18 10.03 -10.05
C GLU A 59 9.05 9.87 -11.08
N GLN A 60 9.10 8.80 -11.88
CA GLN A 60 8.05 8.50 -12.85
C GLN A 60 6.76 8.08 -12.15
N ASP A 61 6.86 7.28 -11.10
CA ASP A 61 5.70 6.85 -10.32
C ASP A 61 5.00 8.04 -9.64
N ALA A 62 5.75 9.02 -9.15
CA ALA A 62 5.17 10.26 -8.61
C ALA A 62 4.43 11.08 -9.67
N VAL A 63 5.02 11.25 -10.87
CA VAL A 63 4.35 11.93 -11.99
C VAL A 63 3.05 11.22 -12.37
N GLN A 64 3.07 9.88 -12.42
CA GLN A 64 1.90 9.09 -12.76
C GLN A 64 0.83 9.12 -11.67
N PHE A 65 1.21 9.18 -10.40
CA PHE A 65 0.24 9.39 -9.31
C PHE A 65 -0.57 10.67 -9.52
N HIS A 66 0.10 11.80 -9.79
CA HIS A 66 -0.59 13.06 -10.05
C HIS A 66 -1.40 13.03 -11.35
N ALA A 67 -0.97 12.28 -12.37
CA ALA A 67 -1.79 12.04 -13.57
C ALA A 67 -3.07 11.25 -13.22
N THR A 68 -2.98 10.20 -12.42
CA THR A 68 -4.12 9.41 -11.95
C THR A 68 -5.08 10.26 -11.10
N MET A 69 -4.57 11.09 -10.17
CA MET A 69 -5.40 11.97 -9.35
C MET A 69 -6.14 13.01 -10.20
N ARG A 70 -5.48 13.60 -11.21
CA ARG A 70 -6.13 14.50 -12.17
C ARG A 70 -7.20 13.78 -12.99
N ALA A 71 -6.92 12.59 -13.49
CA ALA A 71 -7.88 11.80 -14.25
C ALA A 71 -9.14 11.46 -13.42
N LEU A 72 -8.99 11.12 -12.13
CA LEU A 72 -10.14 10.91 -11.25
C LEU A 72 -10.99 12.19 -11.09
N ALA A 73 -10.33 13.35 -10.95
CA ALA A 73 -11.02 14.64 -10.88
C ALA A 73 -11.75 15.00 -12.19
N ASP A 74 -11.12 14.75 -13.35
CA ASP A 74 -11.71 14.97 -14.67
C ASP A 74 -12.95 14.09 -14.90
N LEU A 75 -12.91 12.85 -14.39
CA LEU A 75 -14.04 11.92 -14.36
C LEU A 75 -15.11 12.28 -13.32
N ARG A 76 -14.95 13.41 -12.61
CA ARG A 76 -15.90 13.91 -11.60
C ARG A 76 -16.09 12.94 -10.43
N ILE A 77 -15.07 12.12 -10.14
CA ILE A 77 -15.03 11.33 -8.93
C ILE A 77 -14.93 12.28 -7.74
N ALA A 78 -15.84 12.14 -6.78
CA ALA A 78 -15.88 13.02 -5.62
C ALA A 78 -14.57 12.90 -4.83
N PRO A 79 -14.01 14.01 -4.31
CA PRO A 79 -12.77 13.98 -3.51
C PRO A 79 -12.86 13.02 -2.31
N ALA A 80 -14.04 12.90 -1.70
CA ALA A 80 -14.29 11.93 -0.63
C ALA A 80 -14.09 10.48 -1.10
N LEU A 81 -14.63 10.13 -2.28
CA LEU A 81 -14.47 8.79 -2.86
C LEU A 81 -13.01 8.54 -3.28
N THR A 82 -12.29 9.55 -3.80
CA THR A 82 -10.85 9.43 -4.05
C THR A 82 -10.09 9.17 -2.75
N SER A 83 -10.44 9.85 -1.66
CA SER A 83 -9.86 9.57 -0.34
C SER A 83 -10.15 8.15 0.10
N ASP A 84 -11.38 7.66 -0.02
CA ASP A 84 -11.75 6.30 0.37
C ASP A 84 -11.00 5.24 -0.47
N LEU A 85 -10.76 5.51 -1.76
CA LEU A 85 -9.94 4.67 -2.63
C LEU A 85 -8.48 4.62 -2.15
N LEU A 86 -7.90 5.77 -1.83
CA LEU A 86 -6.52 5.84 -1.32
C LEU A 86 -6.40 5.22 0.08
N ASP A 87 -7.38 5.41 0.95
CA ASP A 87 -7.49 4.76 2.26
C ASP A 87 -7.51 3.23 2.09
N THR A 88 -8.24 2.72 1.09
CA THR A 88 -8.25 1.29 0.75
C THR A 88 -6.87 0.81 0.28
N VAL A 89 -6.22 1.52 -0.65
CA VAL A 89 -4.90 1.15 -1.18
C VAL A 89 -3.86 1.15 -0.06
N ALA A 90 -3.80 2.20 0.75
CA ALA A 90 -2.87 2.30 1.88
C ALA A 90 -3.11 1.18 2.89
N GLY A 91 -4.37 0.89 3.24
CA GLY A 91 -4.70 -0.21 4.15
C GLY A 91 -4.20 -1.57 3.63
N VAL A 92 -4.41 -1.86 2.34
CA VAL A 92 -3.87 -3.07 1.70
C VAL A 92 -2.35 -3.11 1.80
N MET A 93 -1.65 -1.99 1.57
CA MET A 93 -0.20 -1.95 1.70
C MET A 93 0.29 -2.29 3.11
N HIS A 94 -0.40 -1.81 4.14
CA HIS A 94 -0.06 -2.12 5.53
C HIS A 94 -0.37 -3.55 5.92
N LEU A 95 -1.49 -4.12 5.47
CA LEU A 95 -1.83 -5.51 5.71
C LEU A 95 -0.81 -6.46 5.05
N GLN A 96 -0.34 -6.12 3.86
CA GLN A 96 0.63 -6.93 3.13
C GLN A 96 2.03 -6.90 3.78
N SER A 97 2.34 -5.82 4.52
CA SER A 97 3.57 -5.67 5.30
C SER A 97 3.44 -6.12 6.76
N LEU A 98 2.47 -6.97 7.11
CA LEU A 98 2.33 -7.45 8.50
C LEU A 98 3.44 -8.46 8.84
N PRO A 99 4.26 -8.21 9.87
CA PRO A 99 5.20 -9.22 10.36
C PRO A 99 4.42 -10.31 11.11
N VAL A 100 4.28 -11.47 10.48
CA VAL A 100 3.68 -12.66 11.08
C VAL A 100 4.77 -13.68 11.34
N SER A 101 4.83 -14.18 12.57
CA SER A 101 5.70 -15.28 12.97
C SER A 101 4.86 -16.46 13.44
N SER A 102 5.43 -17.65 13.48
CA SER A 102 4.78 -18.83 14.07
C SER A 102 5.49 -19.26 15.34
N ASP A 103 4.76 -19.71 16.35
CA ASP A 103 5.35 -20.36 17.51
C ASP A 103 5.68 -21.84 17.27
N ALA A 104 6.23 -22.49 18.29
CA ALA A 104 6.65 -23.89 18.23
C ALA A 104 5.48 -24.85 17.99
N GLU A 105 4.25 -24.44 18.33
CA GLU A 105 3.02 -25.19 18.07
C GLU A 105 2.40 -24.86 16.69
N GLY A 106 2.96 -23.90 15.95
CA GLY A 106 2.49 -23.48 14.63
C GLY A 106 1.39 -22.41 14.67
N HIS A 107 1.08 -21.81 15.82
CA HIS A 107 0.14 -20.71 15.91
C HIS A 107 0.79 -19.40 15.45
N ALA A 108 0.00 -18.58 14.74
CA ALA A 108 0.44 -17.25 14.35
C ALA A 108 0.63 -16.37 15.59
N ARG A 109 1.81 -15.77 15.70
CA ARG A 109 2.15 -14.73 16.68
C ARG A 109 2.40 -13.41 15.98
N TYR A 110 1.63 -12.41 16.41
CA TYR A 110 1.76 -11.03 15.98
C TYR A 110 2.67 -10.29 16.95
N ALA A 111 3.76 -9.74 16.43
CA ALA A 111 4.58 -8.81 17.20
C ALA A 111 3.82 -7.49 17.44
N ASP A 112 4.28 -6.68 18.40
CA ASP A 112 3.68 -5.36 18.67
C ASP A 112 3.61 -4.47 17.43
N GLU A 113 4.56 -4.61 16.49
CA GLU A 113 4.50 -3.89 15.21
C GLU A 113 3.30 -4.30 14.37
N ALA A 114 3.00 -5.60 14.26
CA ALA A 114 1.84 -6.08 13.54
C ALA A 114 0.54 -5.54 14.16
N LEU A 115 0.45 -5.53 15.49
CA LEU A 115 -0.71 -4.96 16.20
C LEU A 115 -0.85 -3.45 15.93
N ARG A 116 0.26 -2.69 15.92
CA ARG A 116 0.22 -1.25 15.57
C ARG A 116 -0.26 -1.01 14.13
N ARG A 117 0.17 -1.84 13.18
CA ARG A 117 -0.27 -1.77 11.78
C ARG A 117 -1.75 -2.15 11.64
N LEU A 118 -2.20 -3.21 12.32
CA LEU A 118 -3.61 -3.62 12.32
C LEU A 118 -4.52 -2.53 12.89
N ARG A 119 -4.17 -1.93 14.03
CA ARG A 119 -4.93 -0.81 14.62
C ARG A 119 -4.99 0.38 13.67
N PHE A 120 -3.89 0.72 13.02
CA PHE A 120 -3.86 1.77 12.03
C PHE A 120 -4.81 1.48 10.84
N VAL A 121 -4.79 0.26 10.31
CA VAL A 121 -5.69 -0.13 9.23
C VAL A 121 -7.16 -0.08 9.69
N ALA A 122 -7.45 -0.52 10.92
CA ALA A 122 -8.79 -0.45 11.49
C ALA A 122 -9.30 1.00 11.61
N GLU A 123 -8.45 1.91 12.14
CA GLU A 123 -8.73 3.35 12.21
C GLU A 123 -8.94 3.95 10.81
N LEU A 124 -8.09 3.59 9.85
CA LEU A 124 -8.14 4.10 8.48
C LEU A 124 -9.45 3.70 7.77
N TRP A 125 -9.88 2.45 7.96
CA TRP A 125 -11.10 1.91 7.36
C TRP A 125 -12.35 2.11 8.20
N ARG A 126 -12.23 2.74 9.37
CA ARG A 126 -13.34 2.99 10.31
C ARG A 126 -14.05 1.69 10.70
N VAL A 127 -13.28 0.64 10.95
CA VAL A 127 -13.77 -0.65 11.43
C VAL A 127 -13.29 -0.90 12.86
N ASP A 128 -14.06 -1.66 13.62
CA ASP A 128 -13.69 -2.02 14.98
C ASP A 128 -12.41 -2.89 14.97
N GLY A 129 -11.47 -2.57 15.87
CA GLY A 129 -10.17 -3.23 15.98
C GLY A 129 -10.06 -4.20 17.16
N GLU A 130 -11.19 -4.59 17.76
CA GLU A 130 -11.31 -5.54 18.87
C GLU A 130 -11.50 -6.99 18.40
#